data_AF-A0A4Q3D6R3-F1
#
_entry.id   AF-A0A4Q3D6R3-F1
#
_cell.length_a   1.000
_cell.length_b   1.000
_cell.length_c   1.000
_cell.angle_alpha   90.00
_cell.angle_beta   90.00
_cell.angle_gamma   90.00
#
_symmetry.space_group_name_H-M   'P 1'
#
loop_
_entity.id
_entity.type
_entity.pdbx_description
1 polymer ?
#
loop_
_entity_poly.entity_id
_entity_poly.type
_entity_poly.pdbx_seq_one_letter_code
_entity_poly.pdbx_strand_id
1 'polypeptide(L)'
;WGRISLRMGPNDFKSHHIDGLTDDWPITYNEVKPYYDKVDRLIGVYGTKEGLENEPDGIFLTPPKPRLNELFIKKGAEKAGVKVISGRGSVLTEALPGNKDRGVCFYCGQCGRSCKVYADFSASSCLVIPAIKTGNLKVLTNAMVREVLTGKDGLATGVSYVDKTDLQEYQVNAKIVIIGASAGESARLLLNSRSANHPNGLANNSGVVGKYIHDSTGASLSGFLPQLLDRKRYNEDGVGSVHIYTPWWLDNKKLDFPRGYHIEYGGGMHMPTYGFANGIQGLNGLVPGRDGKMKEAGGFGASLKDDYRRFFGTRVGMAGRGTAIARADNYCEIDPDVVDKYGIPVLRFHYK
;
A
#
# COMPACT_ATOMS: atom_id res chain seq x y z
N TRP A 1 -2.59 -4.14 1.56
CA TRP A 1 -2.54 -2.80 0.95
C TRP A 1 -3.77 -1.99 1.36
N GLY A 2 -3.65 -0.66 1.49
CA GLY A 2 -4.66 0.22 2.11
C GLY A 2 -5.69 0.87 1.16
N ARG A 3 -5.74 0.46 -0.12
CA ARG A 3 -6.57 1.10 -1.15
C ARG A 3 -6.24 2.57 -1.43
N ILE A 4 -5.13 3.08 -0.91
CA ILE A 4 -4.67 4.45 -1.16
C ILE A 4 -4.15 4.50 -2.60
N SER A 5 -4.54 5.52 -3.35
CA SER A 5 -4.24 5.61 -4.79
C SER A 5 -3.89 7.04 -5.16
N LEU A 6 -2.64 7.40 -4.88
CA LEU A 6 -2.05 8.70 -5.18
C LEU A 6 -1.36 8.65 -6.55
N ARG A 7 -1.26 9.80 -7.21
CA ARG A 7 -0.51 9.97 -8.45
C ARG A 7 0.86 10.55 -8.11
N MET A 8 1.91 10.07 -8.79
CA MET A 8 3.15 10.83 -8.87
C MET A 8 2.89 12.12 -9.65
N GLY A 9 3.45 13.24 -9.18
CA GLY A 9 3.37 14.54 -9.86
C GLY A 9 4.61 14.86 -10.70
N PRO A 10 4.61 16.00 -11.41
CA PRO A 10 5.69 16.38 -12.31
C PRO A 10 7.09 16.35 -11.67
N ASN A 11 7.19 16.75 -10.40
CA ASN A 11 8.47 16.80 -9.68
C ASN A 11 9.00 15.41 -9.36
N ASP A 12 8.12 14.43 -9.16
CA ASP A 12 8.53 13.05 -8.91
C ASP A 12 9.20 12.41 -10.14
N PHE A 13 8.82 12.85 -11.34
CA PHE A 13 9.46 12.41 -12.60
C PHE A 13 10.78 13.15 -12.90
N LYS A 14 11.00 14.32 -12.28
CA LYS A 14 12.14 15.22 -12.50
C LYS A 14 12.96 15.48 -11.25
N SER A 15 13.03 14.46 -10.39
CA SER A 15 13.63 14.57 -9.07
C SER A 15 15.13 14.89 -9.06
N HIS A 16 15.89 14.45 -10.06
CA HIS A 16 17.32 14.76 -10.17
C HIS A 16 17.54 16.27 -10.28
N HIS A 17 16.69 16.95 -11.04
CA HIS A 17 16.78 18.40 -11.23
C HIS A 17 16.39 19.19 -9.97
N ILE A 18 15.76 18.56 -8.99
CA ILE A 18 15.27 19.21 -7.77
C ILE A 18 16.28 19.04 -6.63
N ASP A 19 16.68 17.80 -6.35
CA ASP A 19 17.56 17.48 -5.21
C ASP A 19 18.88 16.81 -5.61
N GLY A 20 19.02 16.33 -6.85
CA GLY A 20 20.21 15.63 -7.33
C GLY A 20 20.44 14.25 -6.73
N LEU A 21 19.48 13.69 -5.98
CA LEU A 21 19.66 12.46 -5.19
C LEU A 21 19.22 11.19 -5.91
N THR A 22 18.23 11.30 -6.79
CA THR A 22 17.71 10.19 -7.59
C THR A 22 17.70 10.57 -9.06
N ASP A 23 17.83 9.58 -9.94
CA ASP A 23 17.77 9.82 -11.37
C ASP A 23 16.38 10.30 -11.81
N ASP A 24 16.38 11.06 -12.90
CA ASP A 24 15.16 11.43 -13.58
C ASP A 24 14.54 10.24 -14.29
N TRP A 25 13.21 10.21 -14.30
CA TRP A 25 12.50 9.27 -15.16
C TRP A 25 12.72 9.66 -16.63
N PRO A 26 12.89 8.68 -17.53
CA PRO A 26 13.01 8.91 -18.97
C PRO A 26 11.66 9.27 -19.63
N ILE A 27 10.62 9.47 -18.82
CA ILE A 27 9.25 9.85 -19.21
C ILE A 27 8.78 10.96 -18.29
N THR A 28 7.75 11.68 -18.71
CA THR A 28 7.16 12.81 -17.97
C THR A 28 5.78 12.48 -17.42
N TYR A 29 5.33 13.26 -16.43
CA TYR A 29 3.95 13.18 -15.94
C TYR A 29 2.93 13.32 -17.07
N ASN A 30 3.16 14.21 -18.04
CA ASN A 30 2.24 14.44 -19.15
C ASN A 30 2.08 13.21 -20.06
N GLU A 31 3.15 12.42 -20.23
CA GLU A 31 3.11 11.15 -20.97
C GLU A 31 2.36 10.05 -20.20
N VAL A 32 2.49 10.02 -18.87
CA VAL A 32 1.83 9.02 -18.02
C VAL A 32 0.37 9.39 -17.70
N LYS A 33 0.03 10.68 -17.69
CA LYS A 33 -1.29 11.19 -17.29
C LYS A 33 -2.46 10.49 -18.02
N PRO A 34 -2.44 10.26 -19.35
CA PRO A 34 -3.53 9.54 -20.02
C PRO A 34 -3.74 8.12 -19.48
N TYR A 35 -2.68 7.46 -19.01
CA TYR A 35 -2.75 6.13 -18.40
C TYR A 35 -3.29 6.20 -16.97
N TYR A 36 -2.87 7.18 -16.17
CA TYR A 36 -3.50 7.43 -14.87
C TYR A 36 -5.00 7.71 -15.01
N ASP A 37 -5.39 8.55 -15.97
CA ASP A 37 -6.79 8.85 -16.24
C ASP A 37 -7.58 7.58 -16.62
N LYS A 38 -6.98 6.66 -17.38
CA LYS A 38 -7.58 5.35 -17.69
C LYS A 38 -7.74 4.50 -16.44
N VAL A 39 -6.72 4.46 -15.58
CA VAL A 39 -6.73 3.71 -14.32
C VAL A 39 -7.81 4.24 -13.37
N ASP A 40 -7.91 5.56 -13.18
CA ASP A 40 -8.91 6.18 -12.31
C ASP A 40 -10.33 5.75 -12.65
N ARG A 41 -10.68 5.78 -13.94
CA ARG A 41 -12.00 5.33 -14.42
C ARG A 41 -12.21 3.83 -14.26
N LEU A 42 -11.16 3.05 -14.47
CA LEU A 42 -11.22 1.58 -14.41
C LEU A 42 -11.45 1.09 -12.98
N ILE A 43 -10.68 1.64 -12.02
CA ILE A 43 -10.68 1.14 -10.64
C ILE A 43 -11.65 1.90 -9.73
N GLY A 44 -12.06 3.11 -10.14
CA GLY A 44 -12.95 3.98 -9.40
C GLY A 44 -12.25 4.54 -8.17
N VAL A 45 -11.50 5.61 -8.38
CA VAL A 45 -10.83 6.35 -7.31
C VAL A 45 -11.80 7.42 -6.79
N TYR A 46 -12.00 7.52 -5.49
CA TYR A 46 -12.67 8.68 -4.90
C TYR A 46 -11.65 9.74 -4.49
N GLY A 47 -12.06 11.00 -4.38
CA GLY A 47 -11.19 12.11 -4.01
C GLY A 47 -11.81 13.48 -4.28
N THR A 48 -11.07 14.55 -3.98
CA THR A 48 -11.44 15.93 -4.34
C THR A 48 -10.40 16.53 -5.28
N LYS A 49 -10.72 17.64 -5.94
CA LYS A 49 -9.80 18.36 -6.80
C LYS A 49 -9.22 19.55 -6.05
N GLU A 50 -7.93 19.49 -5.74
CA GLU A 50 -7.25 20.50 -4.95
C GLU A 50 -6.35 21.42 -5.80
N GLY A 51 -6.08 21.05 -7.06
CA GLY A 51 -5.19 21.82 -7.93
C GLY A 51 -3.74 21.86 -7.45
N LEU A 52 -3.29 20.82 -6.73
CA LEU A 52 -1.91 20.72 -6.25
C LEU A 52 -1.00 20.18 -7.36
N GLU A 53 0.12 20.86 -7.61
CA GLU A 53 1.04 20.51 -8.71
C GLU A 53 1.65 19.10 -8.52
N ASN A 54 2.30 18.84 -7.38
CA ASN A 54 2.93 17.55 -7.10
C ASN A 54 2.04 16.58 -6.28
N GLU A 55 0.73 16.82 -6.30
CA GLU A 55 -0.30 15.85 -5.88
C GLU A 55 -1.47 15.96 -6.88
N PRO A 56 -1.24 15.62 -8.16
CA PRO A 56 -2.13 16.01 -9.25
C PRO A 56 -3.54 15.45 -9.09
N ASP A 57 -4.53 16.24 -9.50
CA ASP A 57 -5.91 15.78 -9.52
C ASP A 57 -6.11 14.64 -10.52
N GLY A 58 -7.05 13.76 -10.19
CA GLY A 58 -7.51 12.65 -11.01
C GLY A 58 -8.96 12.80 -11.42
N ILE A 59 -9.56 11.65 -11.76
CA ILE A 59 -10.96 11.53 -12.11
C ILE A 59 -11.63 10.77 -10.99
N PHE A 60 -12.28 11.55 -10.13
CA PHE A 60 -12.71 11.09 -8.83
C PHE A 60 -14.22 10.85 -8.75
N LEU A 61 -14.59 9.79 -8.03
CA LEU A 61 -15.90 9.63 -7.41
C LEU A 61 -16.00 10.52 -6.16
N THR A 62 -17.22 10.73 -5.65
CA THR A 62 -17.41 11.47 -4.40
C THR A 62 -16.72 10.76 -3.24
N PRO A 63 -15.87 11.43 -2.45
CA PRO A 63 -15.18 10.81 -1.32
C PRO A 63 -16.13 10.51 -0.16
N PRO A 64 -15.79 9.53 0.69
CA PRO A 64 -16.51 9.33 1.94
C PRO A 64 -16.38 10.56 2.85
N LYS A 65 -17.41 10.83 3.66
CA LYS A 65 -17.32 11.86 4.68
C LYS A 65 -16.30 11.46 5.76
N PRO A 66 -15.56 12.41 6.36
CA PRO A 66 -14.71 12.11 7.51
C PRO A 66 -15.50 11.47 8.66
N ARG A 67 -14.88 10.48 9.32
CA ARG A 67 -15.34 9.84 10.55
C ARG A 67 -15.20 10.79 11.73
N LEU A 68 -15.80 10.44 12.86
CA LEU A 68 -15.79 11.31 14.04
C LEU A 68 -14.36 11.67 14.48
N ASN A 69 -13.48 10.69 14.63
CA ASN A 69 -12.08 10.92 15.00
C ASN A 69 -11.34 11.81 13.98
N GLU A 70 -11.67 11.67 12.70
CA GLU A 70 -11.08 12.46 11.61
C GLU A 70 -11.55 13.91 11.63
N LEU A 71 -12.78 14.19 12.08
CA LEU A 71 -13.25 15.56 12.30
C LEU A 71 -12.43 16.26 13.41
N PHE A 72 -12.08 15.54 14.49
CA PHE A 72 -11.18 16.07 15.52
C PHE A 72 -9.77 16.31 14.98
N ILE A 73 -9.24 15.37 14.19
CA ILE A 73 -7.94 15.51 13.53
C ILE A 73 -7.94 16.73 12.62
N LYS A 74 -8.95 16.89 11.76
CA LYS A 74 -9.07 18.02 10.84
C LYS A 74 -9.08 19.35 11.59
N LYS A 75 -9.87 19.46 12.66
CA LYS A 75 -9.90 20.65 13.53
C LYS A 75 -8.54 20.95 14.19
N GLY A 76 -7.82 19.91 14.61
CA GLY A 76 -6.47 20.06 15.16
C GLY A 76 -5.45 20.51 14.12
N ALA A 77 -5.48 19.90 12.94
CA ALA A 77 -4.63 20.22 11.80
C ALA A 77 -4.83 21.67 11.32
N GLU A 78 -6.09 22.12 11.20
CA GLU A 78 -6.42 23.51 10.85
C GLU A 78 -5.80 24.51 11.84
N LYS A 79 -5.89 24.24 13.15
CA LYS A 79 -5.24 25.07 14.18
C LYS A 79 -3.72 25.07 14.09
N ALA A 80 -3.13 23.95 13.68
CA ALA A 80 -1.69 23.79 13.51
C ALA A 80 -1.17 24.29 12.14
N GLY A 81 -2.04 24.80 11.27
CA GLY A 81 -1.67 25.21 9.90
C GLY A 81 -1.31 24.05 8.98
N VAL A 82 -1.77 22.84 9.28
CA VAL A 82 -1.54 21.63 8.48
C VAL A 82 -2.71 21.41 7.53
N LYS A 83 -2.44 21.37 6.22
CA LYS A 83 -3.46 21.11 5.20
C LYS A 83 -3.96 19.67 5.29
N VAL A 84 -5.28 19.50 5.35
CA VAL A 84 -5.94 18.18 5.31
C VAL A 84 -6.96 18.19 4.18
N ILE A 85 -6.89 17.19 3.32
CA ILE A 85 -7.76 17.03 2.15
C ILE A 85 -8.48 15.68 2.21
N SER A 86 -9.46 15.47 1.34
CA SER A 86 -10.11 14.15 1.23
C SER A 86 -9.09 13.12 0.78
N GLY A 87 -9.18 11.92 1.34
CA GLY A 87 -8.39 10.79 0.90
C GLY A 87 -8.62 10.46 -0.57
N ARG A 88 -7.60 9.87 -1.20
CA ARG A 88 -7.69 9.35 -2.56
C ARG A 88 -7.59 7.84 -2.50
N GLY A 89 -8.71 7.16 -2.77
CA GLY A 89 -8.78 5.72 -2.58
C GLY A 89 -9.57 4.97 -3.64
N SER A 90 -9.09 3.78 -3.98
CA SER A 90 -9.71 2.89 -4.97
C SER A 90 -10.86 2.08 -4.36
N VAL A 91 -11.96 2.76 -4.06
CA VAL A 91 -13.20 2.19 -3.53
C VAL A 91 -14.38 2.85 -4.21
N LEU A 92 -15.30 2.04 -4.74
CA LEU A 92 -16.50 2.52 -5.41
C LEU A 92 -17.49 3.09 -4.38
N THR A 93 -17.45 4.39 -4.16
CA THR A 93 -18.47 5.14 -3.38
C THR A 93 -19.77 5.32 -4.18
N GLU A 94 -19.68 5.15 -5.49
CA GLU A 94 -20.77 5.23 -6.46
C GLU A 94 -20.61 4.11 -7.50
N ALA A 95 -21.68 3.80 -8.25
CA ALA A 95 -21.61 2.80 -9.32
C ALA A 95 -20.75 3.30 -10.48
N LEU A 96 -19.88 2.43 -11.01
CA LEU A 96 -19.13 2.75 -12.23
C LEU A 96 -20.03 2.57 -13.47
N PRO A 97 -20.14 3.58 -14.35
CA PRO A 97 -20.92 3.47 -15.57
C PRO A 97 -20.49 2.25 -16.42
N GLY A 98 -21.45 1.42 -16.80
CA GLY A 98 -21.21 0.24 -17.63
C GLY A 98 -20.58 -0.97 -16.91
N ASN A 99 -20.21 -0.86 -15.64
CA ASN A 99 -19.67 -1.98 -14.86
C ASN A 99 -20.76 -2.61 -13.98
N LYS A 100 -21.21 -3.81 -14.35
CA LYS A 100 -22.21 -4.58 -13.59
C LYS A 100 -21.61 -5.64 -12.66
N ASP A 101 -20.30 -5.85 -12.75
CA ASP A 101 -19.58 -6.90 -12.01
C ASP A 101 -19.09 -6.43 -10.64
N ARG A 102 -19.09 -5.12 -10.40
CA ARG A 102 -18.63 -4.49 -9.14
C ARG A 102 -19.77 -3.73 -8.49
N GLY A 103 -19.98 -3.97 -7.21
CA GLY A 103 -20.98 -3.28 -6.39
C GLY A 103 -20.46 -1.97 -5.80
N VAL A 104 -21.37 -1.23 -5.18
CA VAL A 104 -21.07 0.02 -4.45
C VAL A 104 -20.73 -0.29 -3.00
N CYS A 105 -19.75 0.43 -2.45
CA CYS A 105 -19.32 0.28 -1.07
C CYS A 105 -20.45 0.66 -0.11
N PHE A 106 -20.72 -0.22 0.85
CA PHE A 106 -21.66 0.00 1.94
C PHE A 106 -20.96 0.30 3.28
N TYR A 107 -19.69 0.70 3.22
CA TYR A 107 -18.92 1.24 4.36
C TYR A 107 -18.74 0.29 5.56
N CYS A 108 -18.39 -0.98 5.31
CA CYS A 108 -18.11 -1.95 6.39
C CYS A 108 -16.68 -1.87 6.96
N GLY A 109 -15.82 -1.00 6.43
CA GLY A 109 -14.42 -0.87 6.87
C GLY A 109 -13.50 -2.09 6.63
N GLN A 110 -13.98 -3.16 5.99
CA GLN A 110 -13.24 -4.46 5.91
C GLN A 110 -12.40 -4.65 4.63
N CYS A 111 -11.89 -3.59 4.00
CA CYS A 111 -11.10 -3.70 2.74
C CYS A 111 -9.85 -4.59 2.86
N GLY A 112 -9.31 -4.77 4.07
CA GLY A 112 -8.18 -5.67 4.35
C GLY A 112 -8.53 -7.17 4.33
N ARG A 113 -9.81 -7.55 4.23
CA ARG A 113 -10.29 -8.94 4.36
C ARG A 113 -11.02 -9.45 3.12
N SER A 114 -10.72 -8.88 1.96
CA SER A 114 -11.44 -9.07 0.70
C SER A 114 -12.86 -8.48 0.72
N CYS A 115 -13.14 -7.56 -0.20
CA CYS A 115 -14.49 -7.00 -0.33
C CYS A 115 -15.46 -8.03 -0.92
N LYS A 116 -16.58 -8.26 -0.24
CA LYS A 116 -17.63 -9.18 -0.68
C LYS A 116 -18.45 -8.67 -1.88
N VAL A 117 -18.45 -7.36 -2.11
CA VAL A 117 -19.20 -6.72 -3.20
C VAL A 117 -18.28 -6.17 -4.29
N TYR A 118 -16.99 -6.48 -4.23
CA TYR A 118 -15.98 -6.00 -5.20
C TYR A 118 -15.95 -4.47 -5.40
N ALA A 119 -16.35 -3.72 -4.38
CA ALA A 119 -16.33 -2.26 -4.39
C ALA A 119 -14.92 -1.70 -4.22
N ASP A 120 -14.03 -2.38 -3.48
CA ASP A 120 -12.62 -1.98 -3.45
C ASP A 120 -11.88 -2.46 -4.71
N PHE A 121 -10.73 -1.87 -5.00
CA PHE A 121 -9.83 -2.49 -5.97
C PHE A 121 -9.27 -3.79 -5.39
N SER A 122 -9.25 -4.82 -6.22
CA SER A 122 -8.42 -6.01 -6.06
C SER A 122 -8.07 -6.46 -7.47
N ALA A 123 -6.81 -6.86 -7.69
CA ALA A 123 -6.38 -7.34 -9.01
C ALA A 123 -7.28 -8.48 -9.50
N SER A 124 -7.74 -9.35 -8.60
CA SER A 124 -8.67 -10.44 -8.92
C SER A 124 -10.00 -9.93 -9.49
N SER A 125 -10.74 -9.12 -8.74
CA SER A 125 -12.09 -8.66 -9.12
C SER A 125 -12.08 -7.63 -10.24
N CYS A 126 -11.04 -6.80 -10.33
CA CYS A 126 -11.01 -5.67 -11.24
C CYS A 126 -10.32 -5.99 -12.57
N LEU A 127 -9.35 -6.90 -12.58
CA LEU A 127 -8.51 -7.15 -13.77
C LEU A 127 -8.59 -8.62 -14.22
N VAL A 128 -8.30 -9.57 -13.32
CA VAL A 128 -8.14 -10.98 -13.68
C VAL A 128 -9.47 -11.64 -14.05
N ILE A 129 -10.51 -11.51 -13.22
CA ILE A 129 -11.83 -12.09 -13.49
C ILE A 129 -12.42 -11.54 -14.79
N PRO A 130 -12.42 -10.20 -15.04
CA PRO A 130 -12.83 -9.66 -16.34
C PRO A 130 -12.00 -10.20 -17.51
N ALA A 131 -10.68 -10.32 -17.36
CA ALA A 131 -9.82 -10.87 -18.41
C ALA A 131 -10.11 -12.35 -18.71
N ILE A 132 -10.39 -13.18 -17.70
CA ILE A 132 -10.81 -14.58 -17.88
C ILE A 132 -12.11 -14.65 -18.70
N LYS A 133 -13.09 -13.78 -18.41
CA LYS A 133 -14.38 -13.75 -19.13
C LYS A 133 -14.24 -13.46 -20.63
N THR A 134 -13.11 -12.90 -21.09
CA THR A 134 -12.86 -12.70 -22.53
C THR A 134 -12.58 -13.99 -23.29
N GLY A 135 -12.27 -15.09 -22.60
CA GLY A 135 -11.83 -16.35 -23.20
C GLY A 135 -10.35 -16.36 -23.63
N ASN A 136 -9.64 -15.22 -23.53
CA ASN A 136 -8.25 -15.08 -23.98
C ASN A 136 -7.21 -15.23 -22.87
N LEU A 137 -7.62 -15.48 -21.62
CA LEU A 137 -6.73 -15.64 -20.47
C LEU A 137 -6.93 -17.00 -19.82
N LYS A 138 -5.84 -17.78 -19.73
CA LYS A 138 -5.74 -18.95 -18.85
C LYS A 138 -4.90 -18.59 -17.63
N VAL A 139 -5.43 -18.80 -16.43
CA VAL A 139 -4.70 -18.61 -15.17
C VAL A 139 -4.28 -19.97 -14.64
N LEU A 140 -2.98 -20.17 -14.48
CA LEU A 140 -2.42 -21.33 -13.78
C LEU A 140 -2.06 -20.90 -12.36
N THR A 141 -2.83 -21.38 -11.38
CA THR A 141 -2.51 -21.19 -9.97
C THR A 141 -1.56 -22.27 -9.48
N ASN A 142 -0.91 -22.07 -8.33
CA ASN A 142 0.08 -23.01 -7.79
C ASN A 142 1.29 -23.27 -8.71
N ALA A 143 1.53 -22.44 -9.73
CA ALA A 143 2.72 -22.51 -10.56
C ALA A 143 3.83 -21.62 -9.97
N MET A 144 4.80 -22.20 -9.26
CA MET A 144 5.98 -21.50 -8.75
C MET A 144 7.04 -21.42 -9.85
N VAL A 145 7.08 -20.32 -10.60
CA VAL A 145 8.06 -20.13 -11.67
C VAL A 145 9.47 -20.11 -11.08
N ARG A 146 10.34 -20.97 -11.60
CA ARG A 146 11.73 -21.13 -11.18
C ARG A 146 12.68 -20.33 -12.05
N GLU A 147 12.49 -20.37 -13.37
CA GLU A 147 13.35 -19.71 -14.34
C GLU A 147 12.59 -19.33 -15.61
N VAL A 148 13.08 -18.29 -16.28
CA VAL A 148 12.75 -17.96 -17.65
C VAL A 148 13.72 -18.70 -18.57
N LEU A 149 13.17 -19.47 -19.50
CA LEU A 149 13.94 -20.24 -20.47
C LEU A 149 14.37 -19.32 -21.62
N THR A 150 15.60 -19.51 -22.11
CA THR A 150 16.13 -18.74 -23.25
C THR A 150 16.66 -19.62 -24.37
N GLY A 151 16.48 -19.19 -25.61
CA GLY A 151 17.06 -19.80 -26.80
C GLY A 151 18.57 -19.55 -26.95
N LYS A 152 19.17 -20.10 -28.00
CA LYS A 152 20.60 -19.92 -28.33
C LYS A 152 20.99 -18.48 -28.66
N ASP A 153 20.02 -17.68 -29.08
CA ASP A 153 20.12 -16.24 -29.32
C ASP A 153 19.97 -15.41 -28.03
N GLY A 154 19.68 -16.05 -26.89
CA GLY A 154 19.46 -15.40 -25.61
C GLY A 154 18.06 -14.80 -25.45
N LEU A 155 17.15 -14.99 -26.41
CA LEU A 155 15.77 -14.53 -26.30
C LEU A 155 14.94 -15.48 -25.44
N ALA A 156 13.99 -14.93 -24.69
CA ALA A 156 13.08 -15.73 -23.86
C ALA A 156 12.17 -16.61 -24.74
N THR A 157 12.07 -17.90 -24.39
CA THR A 157 11.27 -18.89 -25.13
C THR A 157 10.15 -19.52 -24.28
N GLY A 158 10.13 -19.24 -22.98
CA GLY A 158 9.17 -19.81 -22.06
C GLY A 158 9.58 -19.66 -20.60
N VAL A 159 8.92 -20.42 -19.74
CA VAL A 159 9.24 -20.51 -18.32
C VAL A 159 9.22 -21.96 -17.86
N SER A 160 10.07 -22.30 -16.89
CA SER A 160 9.93 -23.52 -16.09
C SER A 160 9.32 -23.18 -14.73
N TYR A 161 8.38 -24.01 -14.26
CA TYR A 161 7.75 -23.84 -12.96
C TYR A 161 7.57 -25.17 -12.24
N VAL A 162 7.60 -25.12 -10.90
CA VAL A 162 7.21 -26.22 -10.03
C VAL A 162 5.73 -26.08 -9.67
N ASP A 163 4.91 -27.09 -9.94
CA ASP A 163 3.53 -27.11 -9.45
C ASP A 163 3.53 -27.40 -7.95
N LYS A 164 2.94 -26.50 -7.17
CA LYS A 164 2.94 -26.57 -5.70
C LYS A 164 2.03 -27.68 -5.14
N THR A 165 1.27 -28.36 -6.01
CA THR A 165 0.32 -29.42 -5.67
C THR A 165 0.96 -30.80 -5.78
N ASP A 166 1.60 -31.11 -6.92
CA ASP A 166 2.23 -32.41 -7.18
C ASP A 166 3.77 -32.39 -7.10
N LEU A 167 4.35 -31.20 -6.92
CA LEU A 167 5.79 -30.94 -6.81
C LEU A 167 6.58 -31.33 -8.07
N GLN A 168 5.92 -31.47 -9.22
CA GLN A 168 6.55 -31.73 -10.51
C GLN A 168 6.95 -30.44 -11.23
N GLU A 169 7.95 -30.57 -12.11
CA GLU A 169 8.42 -29.48 -12.96
C GLU A 169 7.70 -29.52 -14.32
N TYR A 170 7.25 -28.34 -14.76
CA TYR A 170 6.54 -28.15 -16.01
C TYR A 170 7.15 -26.97 -16.78
N GLN A 171 7.06 -27.02 -18.10
CA GLN A 171 7.50 -25.93 -18.97
C GLN A 171 6.34 -25.38 -19.80
N VAL A 172 6.32 -24.06 -19.96
CA VAL A 172 5.38 -23.36 -20.82
C VAL A 172 6.17 -22.56 -21.84
N ASN A 173 6.01 -22.92 -23.12
CA ASN A 173 6.59 -22.17 -24.23
C ASN A 173 5.76 -20.90 -24.49
N ALA A 174 6.45 -19.78 -24.72
CA ALA A 174 5.83 -18.49 -24.99
C ALA A 174 6.64 -17.68 -26.00
N LYS A 175 5.95 -16.89 -26.81
CA LYS A 175 6.59 -15.91 -27.72
C LYS A 175 7.07 -14.66 -26.98
N ILE A 176 6.39 -14.33 -25.89
CA ILE A 176 6.64 -13.15 -25.06
C ILE A 176 6.46 -13.58 -23.61
N VAL A 177 7.44 -13.22 -22.75
CA VAL A 177 7.37 -13.42 -21.31
C VAL A 177 7.31 -12.05 -20.63
N ILE A 178 6.25 -11.83 -19.84
CA ILE A 178 6.08 -10.60 -19.04
C ILE A 178 6.25 -10.99 -17.57
N ILE A 179 7.23 -10.39 -16.88
CA ILE A 179 7.48 -10.64 -15.46
C ILE A 179 6.68 -9.64 -14.62
N GLY A 180 5.84 -10.15 -13.73
CA GLY A 180 4.99 -9.37 -12.82
C GLY A 180 4.94 -9.97 -11.42
N ALA A 181 6.09 -10.39 -10.88
CA ALA A 181 6.18 -11.17 -9.64
C ALA A 181 6.31 -10.30 -8.36
N SER A 182 6.16 -8.98 -8.46
CA SER A 182 6.56 -7.97 -7.43
C SER A 182 8.07 -7.75 -7.38
N ALA A 183 8.52 -6.72 -6.67
CA ALA A 183 9.91 -6.24 -6.71
C ALA A 183 10.94 -7.33 -6.40
N GLY A 184 10.82 -8.00 -5.24
CA GLY A 184 11.74 -9.05 -4.82
C GLY A 184 11.72 -10.28 -5.73
N GLU A 185 10.56 -10.93 -5.90
CA GLU A 185 10.51 -12.16 -6.69
C GLU A 185 10.80 -11.95 -8.18
N SER A 186 10.59 -10.75 -8.74
CA SER A 186 11.02 -10.46 -10.11
C SER A 186 12.54 -10.42 -10.21
N ALA A 187 13.22 -9.78 -9.26
CA ALA A 187 14.69 -9.80 -9.18
C ALA A 187 15.22 -11.21 -8.97
N ARG A 188 14.62 -11.96 -8.04
CA ARG A 188 14.95 -13.36 -7.76
C ARG A 188 14.85 -14.23 -9.01
N LEU A 189 13.74 -14.14 -9.73
CA LEU A 189 13.51 -14.91 -10.96
C LEU A 189 14.56 -14.56 -12.03
N LEU A 190 14.81 -13.28 -12.26
CA LEU A 190 15.81 -12.84 -13.25
C LEU A 190 17.23 -13.31 -12.89
N LEU A 191 17.64 -13.17 -11.63
CA LEU A 191 18.96 -13.59 -11.15
C LEU A 191 19.18 -15.11 -11.19
N ASN A 192 18.11 -15.89 -10.95
CA ASN A 192 18.13 -17.35 -11.08
C ASN A 192 18.04 -17.84 -12.53
N SER A 193 17.53 -17.03 -13.46
CA SER A 193 17.40 -17.37 -14.88
C SER A 193 18.73 -17.21 -15.62
N ARG A 194 19.69 -18.11 -15.34
CA ARG A 194 21.03 -18.09 -15.93
C ARG A 194 21.10 -18.95 -17.19
N SER A 195 21.86 -18.50 -18.18
CA SER A 195 22.20 -19.30 -19.36
C SER A 195 23.58 -18.91 -19.89
N ALA A 196 24.07 -19.61 -20.93
CA ALA A 196 25.36 -19.26 -21.55
C ALA A 196 25.42 -17.80 -22.03
N ASN A 197 24.29 -17.25 -22.48
CA ASN A 197 24.18 -15.84 -22.90
C ASN A 197 23.90 -14.88 -21.73
N HIS A 198 23.46 -15.40 -20.58
CA HIS A 198 23.07 -14.64 -19.39
C HIS A 198 23.74 -15.22 -18.13
N PRO A 199 25.08 -15.25 -18.03
CA PRO A 199 25.78 -15.94 -16.94
C PRO A 199 25.49 -15.33 -15.55
N ASN A 200 25.14 -14.04 -15.52
CA ASN A 200 24.82 -13.29 -14.29
C ASN A 200 23.30 -13.14 -14.06
N GLY A 201 22.48 -13.92 -14.76
CA GLY A 201 21.02 -13.81 -14.75
C GLY A 201 20.47 -13.02 -15.93
N LEU A 202 19.24 -13.36 -16.34
CA LEU A 202 18.54 -12.74 -17.46
C LEU A 202 18.35 -11.25 -17.21
N ALA A 203 18.56 -10.44 -18.25
CA ALA A 203 18.45 -8.98 -18.22
C ALA A 203 19.39 -8.27 -17.21
N ASN A 204 20.45 -8.95 -16.75
CA ASN A 204 21.37 -8.40 -15.74
C ASN A 204 22.74 -7.97 -16.29
N ASN A 205 22.84 -7.64 -17.59
CA ASN A 205 24.12 -7.18 -18.19
C ASN A 205 24.63 -5.86 -17.58
N SER A 206 23.73 -5.00 -17.11
CA SER A 206 24.10 -3.77 -16.39
C SER A 206 24.43 -4.00 -14.91
N GLY A 207 24.18 -5.20 -14.38
CA GLY A 207 24.40 -5.51 -12.96
C GLY A 207 23.47 -4.77 -12.00
N VAL A 208 22.31 -4.29 -12.47
CA VAL A 208 21.34 -3.51 -11.67
C VAL A 208 20.18 -4.35 -11.15
N VAL A 209 19.98 -5.57 -11.64
CA VAL A 209 18.91 -6.44 -11.14
C VAL A 209 19.15 -6.72 -9.66
N GLY A 210 18.15 -6.42 -8.83
CA GLY A 210 18.24 -6.53 -7.38
C GLY A 210 18.80 -5.29 -6.68
N LYS A 211 19.29 -4.26 -7.38
CA LYS A 211 19.76 -3.00 -6.78
C LYS A 211 18.66 -1.95 -6.68
N TYR A 212 18.95 -0.87 -5.96
CA TYR A 212 18.05 0.27 -5.76
C TYR A 212 16.75 -0.13 -5.06
N ILE A 213 16.80 -1.13 -4.19
CA ILE A 213 15.64 -1.49 -3.37
C ILE A 213 15.36 -0.33 -2.43
N HIS A 214 14.10 0.10 -2.37
CA HIS A 214 13.64 1.13 -1.46
C HIS A 214 12.15 0.93 -1.14
N ASP A 215 11.76 1.33 0.06
CA ASP A 215 10.37 1.39 0.52
C ASP A 215 10.15 2.73 1.24
N SER A 216 8.92 3.21 1.27
CA SER A 216 8.56 4.48 1.90
C SER A 216 9.00 4.50 3.36
N THR A 217 9.88 5.45 3.72
CA THR A 217 10.32 5.64 5.10
C THR A 217 9.23 6.35 5.89
N GLY A 218 9.16 6.13 7.19
CA GLY A 218 8.11 6.78 7.97
C GLY A 218 8.23 6.61 9.47
N ALA A 219 7.50 7.46 10.18
CA ALA A 219 7.31 7.39 11.61
C ALA A 219 5.81 7.44 11.91
N SER A 220 5.40 6.72 12.94
CA SER A 220 4.01 6.71 13.38
C SER A 220 3.90 7.17 14.82
N LEU A 221 2.89 7.99 15.08
CA LEU A 221 2.49 8.36 16.43
C LEU A 221 1.03 8.00 16.63
N SER A 222 0.67 7.57 17.84
CA SER A 222 -0.71 7.33 18.20
C SER A 222 -1.02 7.86 19.59
N GLY A 223 -2.30 8.14 19.80
CA GLY A 223 -2.83 8.58 21.09
C GLY A 223 -4.31 8.25 21.18
N PHE A 224 -4.97 8.84 22.17
CA PHE A 224 -6.42 8.78 22.29
C PHE A 224 -6.98 10.19 22.54
N LEU A 225 -8.24 10.39 22.16
CA LEU A 225 -8.98 11.61 22.39
C LEU A 225 -9.89 11.44 23.61
N PRO A 226 -9.62 12.12 24.76
CA PRO A 226 -10.50 12.06 25.92
C PRO A 226 -11.94 12.47 25.62
N GLN A 227 -12.14 13.37 24.65
CA GLN A 227 -13.45 13.84 24.21
C GLN A 227 -14.32 12.73 23.58
N LEU A 228 -13.72 11.59 23.23
CA LEU A 228 -14.42 10.45 22.64
C LEU A 228 -14.72 9.35 23.67
N LEU A 229 -14.29 9.50 24.93
CA LEU A 229 -14.59 8.55 26.01
C LEU A 229 -16.08 8.54 26.30
N ASP A 230 -16.59 7.37 26.70
CA ASP A 230 -17.92 7.21 27.31
C ASP A 230 -19.13 7.66 26.45
N ARG A 231 -18.89 7.87 25.14
CA ARG A 231 -19.94 8.26 24.20
C ARG A 231 -20.82 7.09 23.79
N LYS A 232 -22.04 7.40 23.36
CA LYS A 232 -22.89 6.46 22.63
C LYS A 232 -22.18 6.06 21.33
N ARG A 233 -22.12 4.75 21.06
CA ARG A 233 -21.53 4.20 19.84
C ARG A 233 -22.58 4.09 18.75
N TYR A 234 -22.14 4.35 17.53
CA TYR A 234 -22.87 4.14 16.29
C TYR A 234 -21.85 3.73 15.23
N ASN A 235 -22.32 3.28 14.06
CA ASN A 235 -21.42 2.86 12.99
C ASN A 235 -20.61 4.06 12.46
N GLU A 236 -19.29 3.93 12.51
CA GLU A 236 -18.32 4.91 12.00
C GLU A 236 -17.20 4.24 11.18
N ASP A 237 -17.41 2.99 10.72
CA ASP A 237 -16.36 2.19 10.09
C ASP A 237 -15.84 2.83 8.80
N GLY A 238 -16.76 3.35 7.97
CA GLY A 238 -16.41 4.01 6.73
C GLY A 238 -15.85 3.05 5.66
N VAL A 239 -15.07 3.58 4.73
CA VAL A 239 -14.27 2.74 3.85
C VAL A 239 -13.05 2.22 4.62
N GLY A 240 -12.53 1.04 4.26
CA GLY A 240 -11.27 0.53 4.81
C GLY A 240 -10.02 1.22 4.22
N SER A 241 -10.22 2.33 3.52
CA SER A 241 -9.22 3.20 2.90
C SER A 241 -9.15 4.53 3.65
N VAL A 242 -8.33 5.48 3.22
CA VAL A 242 -8.16 6.78 3.88
C VAL A 242 -9.33 7.72 3.58
N HIS A 243 -10.03 8.25 4.59
CA HIS A 243 -11.06 9.28 4.32
C HIS A 243 -10.44 10.68 4.19
N ILE A 244 -9.34 10.92 4.89
CA ILE A 244 -8.57 12.17 4.87
C ILE A 244 -7.08 11.87 4.95
N TYR A 245 -6.26 12.77 4.42
CA TYR A 245 -4.80 12.74 4.56
C TYR A 245 -4.20 14.14 4.39
N THR A 246 -2.94 14.29 4.75
CA THR A 246 -2.16 15.50 4.48
C THR A 246 -1.14 15.20 3.38
N PRO A 247 -1.19 15.87 2.22
CA PRO A 247 -0.22 15.68 1.14
C PRO A 247 1.05 16.49 1.40
N TRP A 248 2.21 15.86 1.19
CA TRP A 248 3.55 16.47 1.14
C TRP A 248 3.79 17.62 2.13
N TRP A 249 3.53 17.40 3.42
CA TRP A 249 3.76 18.38 4.46
C TRP A 249 5.25 18.69 4.61
N LEU A 250 5.53 19.97 4.88
CA LEU A 250 6.88 20.53 4.99
C LEU A 250 7.75 20.33 3.73
N ASP A 251 7.13 20.04 2.59
CA ASP A 251 7.86 20.04 1.33
C ASP A 251 8.49 21.42 1.07
N ASN A 252 9.73 21.43 0.56
CA ASN A 252 10.56 22.62 0.39
C ASN A 252 10.90 23.39 1.69
N LYS A 253 10.75 22.76 2.87
CA LYS A 253 11.30 23.29 4.13
C LYS A 253 12.71 22.77 4.36
N LYS A 254 13.47 23.49 5.20
CA LYS A 254 14.78 23.03 5.69
C LYS A 254 14.56 21.89 6.69
N LEU A 255 14.60 20.67 6.20
CA LEU A 255 14.54 19.43 6.96
C LEU A 255 15.94 18.79 7.02
N ASP A 256 16.13 17.86 7.93
CA ASP A 256 17.30 16.98 8.00
C ASP A 256 17.21 15.79 7.02
N PHE A 257 16.15 15.74 6.21
CA PHE A 257 15.90 14.77 5.13
C PHE A 257 15.37 15.49 3.87
N PRO A 258 15.46 14.88 2.68
CA PRO A 258 15.47 15.66 1.43
C PRO A 258 14.12 16.15 0.91
N ARG A 259 12.99 15.59 1.36
CA ARG A 259 11.65 15.91 0.82
C ARG A 259 10.62 16.02 1.92
N GLY A 260 9.47 16.63 1.62
CA GLY A 260 8.31 16.57 2.51
C GLY A 260 7.79 15.14 2.71
N TYR A 261 6.73 15.01 3.50
CA TYR A 261 6.10 13.71 3.79
C TYR A 261 4.59 13.85 3.82
N HIS A 262 3.86 12.84 3.35
CA HIS A 262 2.43 12.81 3.55
C HIS A 262 2.10 12.20 4.93
N ILE A 263 0.94 12.55 5.48
CA ILE A 263 0.45 12.00 6.75
C ILE A 263 -0.84 11.24 6.50
N GLU A 264 -0.82 9.94 6.77
CA GLU A 264 -2.00 9.09 6.80
C GLU A 264 -2.63 9.13 8.20
N TYR A 265 -3.92 9.41 8.26
CA TYR A 265 -4.67 9.44 9.52
C TYR A 265 -5.40 8.12 9.76
N GLY A 266 -5.34 7.65 11.01
CA GLY A 266 -6.00 6.41 11.44
C GLY A 266 -6.75 6.56 12.75
N GLY A 267 -7.43 5.50 13.15
CA GLY A 267 -8.18 5.42 14.39
C GLY A 267 -9.68 5.29 14.21
N GLY A 268 -10.41 5.49 15.29
CA GLY A 268 -11.84 5.22 15.35
C GLY A 268 -12.14 3.77 15.75
N MET A 269 -13.31 3.26 15.34
CA MET A 269 -13.74 1.90 15.62
C MET A 269 -13.28 0.98 14.48
N HIS A 270 -12.43 0.02 14.82
CA HIS A 270 -12.02 -1.01 13.89
C HIS A 270 -12.32 -2.37 14.50
N MET A 271 -12.62 -3.34 13.64
CA MET A 271 -12.69 -4.74 14.05
C MET A 271 -11.39 -5.13 14.78
N PRO A 272 -11.48 -5.67 16.00
CA PRO A 272 -10.29 -6.10 16.74
C PRO A 272 -9.44 -7.09 15.94
N THR A 273 -8.13 -6.87 15.96
CA THR A 273 -7.09 -7.79 15.44
C THR A 273 -6.28 -8.36 16.59
N TYR A 274 -5.36 -9.30 16.30
CA TYR A 274 -4.40 -9.76 17.30
C TYR A 274 -3.64 -8.55 17.89
N GLY A 275 -3.52 -8.51 19.22
CA GLY A 275 -2.91 -7.38 19.94
C GLY A 275 -3.79 -6.12 20.06
N PHE A 276 -5.08 -6.19 19.66
CA PHE A 276 -6.00 -5.05 19.78
C PHE A 276 -6.07 -4.51 21.21
N ALA A 277 -5.86 -3.20 21.34
CA ALA A 277 -5.84 -2.50 22.62
C ALA A 277 -4.92 -3.17 23.67
N ASN A 278 -3.80 -3.74 23.22
CA ASN A 278 -2.75 -4.19 24.13
C ASN A 278 -2.30 -3.03 25.04
N GLY A 279 -2.10 -3.34 26.33
CA GLY A 279 -1.71 -2.36 27.34
C GLY A 279 -2.79 -1.35 27.75
N ILE A 280 -4.08 -1.61 27.46
CA ILE A 280 -5.16 -0.65 27.78
C ILE A 280 -5.20 -0.26 29.26
N GLN A 281 -4.83 -1.18 30.14
CA GLN A 281 -4.76 -0.94 31.58
C GLN A 281 -3.75 0.15 31.96
N GLY A 282 -2.72 0.36 31.13
CA GLY A 282 -1.74 1.43 31.30
C GLY A 282 -2.26 2.82 30.91
N LEU A 283 -3.44 2.92 30.29
CA LEU A 283 -4.09 4.20 30.03
C LEU A 283 -4.87 4.73 31.25
N ASN A 284 -5.14 3.87 32.24
CA ASN A 284 -5.64 4.33 33.53
C ASN A 284 -4.59 5.25 34.17
N GLY A 285 -5.02 6.30 34.85
CA GLY A 285 -4.13 7.33 35.39
C GLY A 285 -3.81 8.48 34.43
N LEU A 286 -4.23 8.40 33.15
CA LEU A 286 -4.10 9.50 32.19
C LEU A 286 -5.35 10.38 32.08
N VAL A 287 -6.52 9.84 32.48
CA VAL A 287 -7.80 10.55 32.50
C VAL A 287 -8.61 10.16 33.74
N PRO A 288 -9.42 11.09 34.31
CA PRO A 288 -10.33 10.76 35.39
C PRO A 288 -11.34 9.69 34.97
N GLY A 289 -11.82 8.88 35.91
CA GLY A 289 -12.95 7.97 35.74
C GLY A 289 -14.27 8.71 35.58
N ARG A 290 -15.36 7.95 35.38
CA ARG A 290 -16.72 8.54 35.29
C ARG A 290 -17.18 9.19 36.60
N ASP A 291 -16.56 8.83 37.72
CA ASP A 291 -16.72 9.40 39.05
C ASP A 291 -15.85 10.65 39.30
N GLY A 292 -15.08 11.09 38.29
CA GLY A 292 -14.17 12.23 38.37
C GLY A 292 -12.85 11.95 39.07
N LYS A 293 -12.59 10.70 39.52
CA LYS A 293 -11.34 10.34 40.23
C LYS A 293 -10.33 9.69 39.30
N MET A 294 -9.04 9.90 39.56
CA MET A 294 -8.00 9.20 38.82
C MET A 294 -7.98 7.73 39.23
N LYS A 295 -8.12 6.83 38.26
CA LYS A 295 -7.98 5.39 38.45
C LYS A 295 -6.50 5.02 38.38
N GLU A 296 -6.01 4.18 39.28
CA GLU A 296 -4.64 3.68 39.25
C GLU A 296 -4.37 2.88 37.96
N ALA A 297 -3.13 2.97 37.46
CA ALA A 297 -2.69 2.20 36.31
C ALA A 297 -2.76 0.69 36.59
N GLY A 298 -3.21 -0.09 35.61
CA GLY A 298 -3.42 -1.53 35.76
C GLY A 298 -4.89 -1.92 35.92
N GLY A 299 -5.11 -3.13 36.44
CA GLY A 299 -6.43 -3.70 36.69
C GLY A 299 -6.69 -5.02 35.97
N PHE A 300 -7.71 -5.75 36.45
CA PHE A 300 -8.17 -7.02 35.90
C PHE A 300 -9.70 -7.15 36.05
N GLY A 301 -10.28 -8.24 35.51
CA GLY A 301 -11.69 -8.57 35.73
C GLY A 301 -12.67 -7.57 35.11
N ALA A 302 -13.77 -7.29 35.83
CA ALA A 302 -14.85 -6.42 35.35
C ALA A 302 -14.37 -4.98 35.05
N SER A 303 -13.48 -4.46 35.87
CA SER A 303 -12.91 -3.12 35.73
C SER A 303 -12.12 -2.98 34.42
N LEU A 304 -11.27 -3.97 34.09
CA LEU A 304 -10.54 -3.99 32.83
C LEU A 304 -11.47 -4.12 31.61
N LYS A 305 -12.51 -4.96 31.70
CA LYS A 305 -13.52 -5.08 30.63
C LYS A 305 -14.26 -3.76 30.39
N ASP A 306 -14.50 -2.97 31.44
CA ASP A 306 -15.06 -1.63 31.31
C ASP A 306 -14.08 -0.67 30.65
N ASP A 307 -12.79 -0.72 31.00
CA ASP A 307 -11.75 0.10 30.34
C ASP A 307 -11.71 -0.16 28.82
N TYR A 308 -11.72 -1.43 28.40
CA TYR A 308 -11.82 -1.77 26.97
C TYR A 308 -13.04 -1.11 26.33
N ARG A 309 -14.20 -1.07 26.99
CA ARG A 309 -15.38 -0.41 26.44
C ARG A 309 -15.22 1.12 26.43
N ARG A 310 -14.66 1.67 27.49
CA ARG A 310 -14.48 3.10 27.67
C ARG A 310 -13.56 3.70 26.60
N PHE A 311 -12.44 3.04 26.33
CA PHE A 311 -11.43 3.52 25.38
C PHE A 311 -11.66 3.06 23.93
N PHE A 312 -12.56 2.10 23.67
CA PHE A 312 -12.84 1.64 22.32
C PHE A 312 -13.37 2.78 21.44
N GLY A 313 -12.72 3.03 20.30
CA GLY A 313 -13.09 4.10 19.37
C GLY A 313 -12.50 5.48 19.69
N THR A 314 -11.65 5.59 20.71
CA THR A 314 -11.01 6.87 21.09
C THR A 314 -9.63 7.08 20.46
N ARG A 315 -9.02 6.01 19.94
CA ARG A 315 -7.67 6.06 19.39
C ARG A 315 -7.62 6.90 18.12
N VAL A 316 -6.54 7.65 18.00
CA VAL A 316 -6.12 8.35 16.78
C VAL A 316 -4.68 7.97 16.47
N GLY A 317 -4.37 7.86 15.19
CA GLY A 317 -3.03 7.56 14.70
C GLY A 317 -2.66 8.49 13.55
N MET A 318 -1.37 8.75 13.44
CA MET A 318 -0.74 9.47 12.33
C MET A 318 0.45 8.65 11.87
N ALA A 319 0.55 8.39 10.58
CA ALA A 319 1.73 7.78 9.96
C ALA A 319 2.27 8.74 8.91
N GLY A 320 3.45 9.31 9.19
CA GLY A 320 4.20 10.09 8.21
C GLY A 320 4.89 9.14 7.25
N ARG A 321 4.77 9.38 5.94
CA ARG A 321 5.48 8.65 4.88
C ARG A 321 6.28 9.63 4.04
N GLY A 322 7.59 9.45 4.04
CA GLY A 322 8.53 10.17 3.20
C GLY A 322 8.97 9.35 2.01
N THR A 323 9.65 10.03 1.09
CA THR A 323 10.26 9.40 -0.08
C THR A 323 11.59 8.74 0.31
N ALA A 324 11.75 7.48 -0.07
CA ALA A 324 13.06 6.83 0.02
C ALA A 324 13.90 7.15 -1.21
N ILE A 325 15.20 7.34 -0.98
CA ILE A 325 16.17 7.61 -2.05
C ILE A 325 16.64 6.30 -2.66
N ALA A 326 16.65 6.24 -3.99
CA ALA A 326 17.15 5.08 -4.73
C ALA A 326 18.68 4.99 -4.56
N ARG A 327 19.14 3.98 -3.82
CA ARG A 327 20.57 3.79 -3.54
C ARG A 327 21.06 2.45 -4.05
N ALA A 328 22.17 2.47 -4.79
CA ALA A 328 22.76 1.24 -5.34
C ALA A 328 23.28 0.28 -4.26
N ASP A 329 23.62 0.80 -3.07
CA ASP A 329 24.07 0.00 -1.91
C ASP A 329 22.93 -0.63 -1.11
N ASN A 330 21.67 -0.33 -1.46
CA ASN A 330 20.51 -1.08 -1.05
C ASN A 330 20.16 -2.11 -2.15
N TYR A 331 20.45 -3.38 -1.90
CA TYR A 331 20.31 -4.43 -2.90
C TYR A 331 19.89 -5.78 -2.32
N CYS A 332 19.42 -6.66 -3.19
CA CYS A 332 19.28 -8.08 -2.94
C CYS A 332 20.08 -8.86 -3.97
N GLU A 333 20.49 -10.06 -3.57
CA GLU A 333 21.20 -11.01 -4.42
C GLU A 333 20.72 -12.43 -4.10
N ILE A 334 21.13 -13.40 -4.92
CA ILE A 334 20.86 -14.81 -4.63
C ILE A 334 21.74 -15.25 -3.47
N ASP A 335 21.10 -15.84 -2.45
CA ASP A 335 21.82 -16.51 -1.37
C ASP A 335 22.44 -17.81 -1.91
N PRO A 336 23.77 -17.99 -1.83
CA PRO A 336 24.44 -19.17 -2.36
C PRO A 336 24.16 -20.44 -1.55
N ASP A 337 23.74 -20.30 -0.30
CA ASP A 337 23.66 -21.40 0.68
C ASP A 337 22.21 -21.75 1.05
N VAL A 338 21.24 -20.91 0.65
CA VAL A 338 19.84 -21.07 1.05
C VAL A 338 18.93 -21.21 -0.17
N VAL A 339 18.12 -22.26 -0.14
CA VAL A 339 17.04 -22.52 -1.10
C VAL A 339 15.69 -22.54 -0.38
N ASP A 340 14.62 -22.25 -1.11
CA ASP A 340 13.27 -22.49 -0.61
C ASP A 340 12.92 -23.99 -0.65
N LYS A 341 11.71 -24.33 -0.21
CA LYS A 341 11.23 -25.71 -0.20
C LYS A 341 11.10 -26.38 -1.59
N TYR A 342 11.23 -25.62 -2.67
CA TYR A 342 11.22 -26.10 -4.06
C TYR A 342 12.65 -26.23 -4.62
N GLY A 343 13.67 -25.99 -3.80
CA GLY A 343 15.07 -26.00 -4.24
C GLY A 343 15.47 -24.77 -5.04
N ILE A 344 14.67 -23.69 -5.00
CA ILE A 344 14.97 -22.45 -5.73
C ILE A 344 15.76 -21.53 -4.80
N PRO A 345 16.97 -21.05 -5.18
CA PRO A 345 17.75 -20.13 -4.37
C PRO A 345 16.96 -18.88 -3.97
N VAL A 346 17.05 -18.47 -2.70
CA VAL A 346 16.31 -17.33 -2.15
C VAL A 346 17.08 -16.03 -2.27
N LEU A 347 16.42 -14.90 -1.99
CA LEU A 347 17.10 -13.62 -1.90
C LEU A 347 17.71 -13.40 -0.52
N ARG A 348 18.94 -12.90 -0.49
CA ARG A 348 19.57 -12.25 0.65
C ARG A 348 19.52 -10.73 0.45
N PHE A 349 19.05 -10.00 1.45
CA PHE A 349 18.87 -8.55 1.38
C PHE A 349 19.98 -7.82 2.14
N HIS A 350 20.45 -6.74 1.53
CA HIS A 350 21.40 -5.78 2.09
C HIS A 350 20.75 -4.42 2.03
N TYR A 351 20.17 -3.97 3.15
CA TYR A 351 19.40 -2.74 3.23
C TYR A 351 19.83 -1.93 4.45
N LYS A 352 20.05 -0.63 4.27
CA LYS A 352 20.47 0.30 5.32
C LYS A 352 19.51 1.47 5.48
#